data_AF-A0A8S0X3P2-F1
#
_entry.id   AF-A0A8S0X3P2-F1
#
_cell.length_a   1.000
_cell.length_b   1.000
_cell.length_c   1.000
_cell.angle_alpha   90.00
_cell.angle_beta   90.00
_cell.angle_gamma   90.00
#
_symmetry.space_group_name_H-M   'P 1'
#
loop_
_entity.id
_entity.type
_entity.pdbx_description
1 polymer ?
#
loop_
_entity_poly.entity_id
_entity_poly.type
_entity_poly.pdbx_seq_one_letter_code
_entity_poly.pdbx_strand_id
1 'polypeptide(L)'
;MLNADRHETQQVEELLLNNAPPPDSLLPTVNNMLEASRSQLLIIQGEMNAAATLLAADKQRFDATQQSINKYETILSSIRRVPADILGEIFGHCLPTHRNPLFLSSEAPILPSHVCRSWRAAALSTPSLWARLHVSLPGAVRLRLPSGPAGTPSIDTIRRNNVLALYPKIMKRRSDAVREWLARSGASPLSVSVFAPTIYPEYLTEIIHGAGEMVLDALAPSCERWREIELTMPLDLYQKFETKFVLKNPKNLVQVRLRLEMHMDSPFLVDNAPPPPSVALLSAPNLQGVFLSLPSQLPFNFSSLDEHNKMAPIWAQLTRLFLHTMIPDMDVHLFLRACPRLVECGLWACSRGGFGSSLNTDSEVQVGAIYLPHLLTFKITNDGSPAIMRKTFASLSVPELRRIEYGGMYLHHDSSGHQPPLLVLLEVAQSIRTFHFDPQGIPKDTIVDCLRTVPSLKHLVVGGRLSPYKPEGEQRNVWISPYPATSFPLAVLAIEDAQANGISDVLLPFLESFEIYEPFDNVSDSALRKFICSRVGPAAERRGFSPLKRVKGHFERPMEEDISEDVKRCAAEAGVELDLDLKYSNEILETKNPFSVQYGLTQVTRRTWIYSILES
;
A
#
# COMPACT_ATOMS: atom_id res chain seq x y z
N MET A 1 97.14 -15.15 7.02
CA MET A 1 95.92 -14.87 7.81
C MET A 1 94.64 -15.06 7.00
N LEU A 2 94.51 -14.49 5.78
CA LEU A 2 93.30 -14.62 4.94
C LEU A 2 92.87 -16.07 4.54
N ASN A 3 93.79 -17.05 4.48
CA ASN A 3 93.43 -18.46 4.19
C ASN A 3 92.96 -19.24 5.44
N ALA A 4 93.31 -18.80 6.66
CA ALA A 4 92.91 -19.46 7.89
C ALA A 4 91.46 -19.12 8.26
N ASP A 5 91.08 -17.83 8.15
CA ASP A 5 89.69 -17.39 8.37
C ASP A 5 88.69 -18.04 7.40
N ARG A 6 89.06 -18.22 6.13
CA ARG A 6 88.20 -18.93 5.15
C ARG A 6 88.01 -20.41 5.51
N HIS A 7 89.07 -21.07 5.98
CA HIS A 7 89.02 -22.47 6.39
C HIS A 7 88.18 -22.66 7.66
N GLU A 8 88.30 -21.77 8.64
CA GLU A 8 87.48 -21.80 9.85
C GLU A 8 86.01 -21.49 9.54
N THR A 9 85.72 -20.54 8.65
CA THR A 9 84.34 -20.23 8.23
C THR A 9 83.70 -21.42 7.48
N GLN A 10 84.46 -22.11 6.63
CA GLN A 10 83.99 -23.30 5.91
C GLN A 10 83.74 -24.49 6.85
N GLN A 11 84.56 -24.66 7.90
CA GLN A 11 84.32 -25.66 8.94
C GLN A 11 83.08 -25.34 9.79
N VAL A 12 82.78 -24.06 10.04
CA VAL A 12 81.52 -23.65 10.69
C VAL A 12 80.32 -24.03 9.81
N GLU A 13 80.37 -23.78 8.50
CA GLU A 13 79.30 -24.16 7.57
C GLU A 13 79.09 -25.68 7.47
N GLU A 14 80.18 -26.47 7.46
CA GLU A 14 80.09 -27.94 7.48
C GLU A 14 79.46 -28.48 8.77
N LEU A 15 79.77 -27.88 9.93
CA LEU A 15 79.17 -28.23 11.22
C LEU A 15 77.69 -27.83 11.32
N LEU A 16 77.21 -26.88 10.51
CA LEU A 16 75.77 -26.59 10.42
C LEU A 16 74.99 -27.68 9.67
N LEU A 17 75.68 -28.55 8.92
CA LEU A 17 75.09 -29.60 8.09
C LEU A 17 75.17 -31.00 8.74
N ASN A 18 75.81 -31.13 9.90
CA ASN A 18 75.96 -32.39 10.62
C ASN A 18 75.97 -32.19 12.15
N ASN A 19 75.94 -33.29 12.92
CA ASN A 19 75.91 -33.25 14.39
C ASN A 19 77.28 -33.56 15.04
N ALA A 20 78.40 -33.35 14.33
CA ALA A 20 79.72 -33.59 14.90
C ALA A 20 80.03 -32.54 15.99
N PRO A 21 80.75 -32.93 17.08
CA PRO A 21 81.15 -31.96 18.11
C PRO A 21 82.10 -30.90 17.51
N PRO A 22 81.91 -29.60 17.81
CA PRO A 22 82.78 -28.56 17.30
C PRO A 22 84.20 -28.71 17.88
N PRO A 23 85.26 -28.54 17.07
CA PRO A 23 86.64 -28.53 17.56
C PRO A 23 86.87 -27.39 18.55
N ASP A 24 87.63 -27.64 19.63
CA ASP A 24 87.94 -26.62 20.65
C ASP A 24 88.60 -25.36 20.07
N SER A 25 89.37 -25.51 18.99
CA SER A 25 90.01 -24.41 18.27
C SER A 25 89.03 -23.51 17.52
N LEU A 26 87.83 -24.01 17.18
CA LEU A 26 86.80 -23.30 16.40
C LEU A 26 85.81 -22.55 17.31
N LEU A 27 85.70 -22.94 18.58
CA LEU A 27 84.79 -22.33 19.57
C LEU A 27 85.00 -20.81 19.75
N PRO A 28 86.24 -20.27 19.81
CA PRO A 28 86.45 -18.82 19.89
C PRO A 28 85.92 -18.08 18.66
N THR A 29 86.13 -18.63 17.47
CA THR A 29 85.69 -18.05 16.19
C THR A 29 84.16 -17.99 16.13
N VAL A 30 83.47 -19.08 16.48
CA VAL A 30 81.99 -19.12 16.54
C VAL A 30 81.44 -18.16 17.59
N ASN A 31 82.05 -18.09 18.79
CA ASN A 31 81.62 -17.15 19.82
C ASN A 31 81.78 -15.69 19.38
N ASN A 32 82.88 -15.35 18.69
CA ASN A 32 83.09 -14.01 18.15
C ASN A 32 82.03 -13.66 17.07
N MET A 33 81.72 -14.60 16.18
CA MET A 33 80.66 -14.42 15.17
C MET A 33 79.28 -14.26 15.82
N LEU A 34 78.99 -15.01 16.89
CA LEU A 34 77.76 -14.91 17.67
C LEU A 34 77.64 -13.54 18.36
N GLU A 35 78.70 -13.07 19.02
CA GLU A 35 78.72 -11.77 19.68
C GLU A 35 78.62 -10.60 18.68
N ALA A 36 79.28 -10.71 17.52
CA ALA A 36 79.12 -9.76 16.42
C ALA A 36 77.66 -9.74 15.90
N SER A 37 77.07 -10.92 15.69
CA SER A 37 75.67 -11.06 15.25
C SER A 37 74.67 -10.52 16.29
N ARG A 38 74.91 -10.77 17.58
CA ARG A 38 74.12 -10.22 18.70
C ARG A 38 74.21 -8.70 18.75
N SER A 39 75.41 -8.15 18.58
CA SER A 39 75.64 -6.70 18.54
C SER A 39 74.91 -6.06 17.36
N GLN A 40 74.94 -6.70 16.17
CA GLN A 40 74.21 -6.23 15.00
C GLN A 40 72.69 -6.29 15.18
N LEU A 41 72.18 -7.34 15.83
CA LEU A 41 70.75 -7.47 16.15
C LEU A 41 70.30 -6.34 17.09
N LEU A 42 71.10 -5.98 18.09
CA LEU A 42 70.79 -4.85 18.99
C LEU A 42 70.70 -3.51 18.24
N ILE A 43 71.58 -3.29 17.25
CA ILE A 43 71.55 -2.09 16.41
C ILE A 43 70.25 -2.06 15.58
N ILE A 44 69.94 -3.15 14.87
CA ILE A 44 68.73 -3.26 14.05
C ILE A 44 67.47 -3.07 14.91
N GLN A 45 67.43 -3.65 16.11
CA GLN A 45 66.32 -3.48 17.04
C GLN A 45 66.16 -2.01 17.48
N GLY A 46 67.28 -1.30 17.67
CA GLY A 46 67.28 0.14 17.94
C GLY A 46 66.70 0.96 16.78
N GLU A 47 67.11 0.65 15.55
CA GLU A 47 66.58 1.30 14.33
C GLU A 47 65.08 1.00 14.15
N MET A 48 64.65 -0.24 14.36
CA MET A 48 63.24 -0.62 14.31
C MET A 48 62.41 0.15 15.36
N ASN A 49 62.91 0.29 16.59
CA ASN A 49 62.22 1.03 17.65
C ASN A 49 62.15 2.54 17.35
N ALA A 50 63.21 3.12 16.78
CA ALA A 50 63.24 4.52 16.35
C ALA A 50 62.26 4.76 15.18
N ALA A 51 62.27 3.89 14.16
CA ALA A 51 61.34 3.94 13.04
C ALA A 51 59.88 3.78 13.49
N ALA A 52 59.61 2.86 14.43
CA ALA A 52 58.27 2.68 15.00
C ALA A 52 57.78 3.94 15.75
N THR A 53 58.68 4.62 16.46
CA THR A 53 58.37 5.88 17.17
C THR A 53 58.08 7.02 16.19
N LEU A 54 58.87 7.13 15.11
CA LEU A 54 58.63 8.11 14.04
C LEU A 54 57.29 7.85 13.35
N LEU A 55 56.99 6.59 12.99
CA LEU A 55 55.72 6.21 12.38
C LEU A 55 54.52 6.53 13.28
N ALA A 56 54.65 6.30 14.59
CA ALA A 56 53.60 6.64 15.55
C ALA A 56 53.36 8.17 15.61
N ALA A 57 54.43 8.97 15.61
CA ALA A 57 54.35 10.43 15.60
C ALA A 57 53.71 10.96 14.30
N ASP A 58 54.08 10.41 13.14
CA ASP A 58 53.51 10.82 11.85
C ASP A 58 52.05 10.38 11.72
N LYS A 59 51.68 9.20 12.24
CA LYS A 59 50.27 8.79 12.32
C LYS A 59 49.44 9.75 13.18
N GLN A 60 49.98 10.19 14.31
CA GLN A 60 49.30 11.19 15.15
C GLN A 60 49.14 12.53 14.42
N ARG A 61 50.16 12.98 13.68
CA ARG A 61 50.08 14.20 12.85
C ARG A 61 49.07 14.05 11.72
N PHE A 62 49.03 12.89 11.07
CA PHE A 62 48.04 12.56 10.05
C PHE A 62 46.63 12.64 10.62
N ASP A 63 46.36 11.96 11.74
CA ASP A 63 45.04 11.96 12.39
C ASP A 63 44.61 13.38 12.81
N ALA A 64 45.52 14.18 13.36
CA ALA A 64 45.26 15.57 13.73
C ALA A 64 44.95 16.47 12.51
N THR A 65 45.66 16.25 11.41
CA THR A 65 45.44 16.97 10.15
C THR A 65 44.10 16.55 9.53
N GLN A 66 43.80 15.26 9.49
CA GLN A 66 42.53 14.74 8.99
C GLN A 66 41.34 15.26 9.81
N GLN A 67 41.48 15.33 11.13
CA GLN A 67 40.46 15.96 11.99
C GLN A 67 40.26 17.45 11.66
N SER A 68 41.33 18.17 11.33
CA SER A 68 41.26 19.59 10.94
C SER A 68 40.58 19.77 9.57
N ILE A 69 40.91 18.91 8.59
CA ILE A 69 40.23 18.88 7.29
C ILE A 69 38.73 18.64 7.47
N ASN A 70 38.35 17.61 8.23
CA ASN A 70 36.93 17.28 8.47
C ASN A 70 36.17 18.45 9.13
N LYS A 71 36.82 19.21 10.03
CA LYS A 71 36.25 20.43 10.63
C LYS A 71 36.00 21.52 9.58
N TYR A 72 36.95 21.78 8.69
CA TYR A 72 36.81 22.78 7.64
C TYR A 72 35.79 22.37 6.57
N GLU A 73 35.78 21.10 6.15
CA GLU A 73 34.75 20.57 5.24
C GLU A 73 33.35 20.70 5.83
N THR A 74 33.20 20.44 7.14
CA THR A 74 31.94 20.63 7.86
C THR A 74 31.47 22.09 7.80
N ILE A 75 32.37 23.06 7.89
CA ILE A 75 32.07 24.50 7.78
C ILE A 75 31.73 24.89 6.34
N LEU A 76 32.49 24.37 5.37
CA LEU A 76 32.32 24.69 3.94
C LEU A 76 31.19 23.91 3.26
N SER A 77 30.58 22.97 3.98
CA SER A 77 29.46 22.16 3.51
C SER A 77 28.39 23.04 2.84
N SER A 78 28.06 22.68 1.60
CA SER A 78 27.13 23.42 0.73
C SER A 78 25.78 23.69 1.42
N ILE A 79 25.33 22.75 2.25
CA ILE A 79 24.05 22.81 2.95
C ILE A 79 23.93 23.98 3.94
N ARG A 80 25.06 24.52 4.44
CA ARG A 80 25.08 25.69 5.33
C ARG A 80 24.85 27.01 4.59
N ARG A 81 24.95 27.01 3.26
CA ARG A 81 24.75 28.18 2.39
C ARG A 81 23.40 28.16 1.68
N VAL A 82 22.61 27.10 1.86
CA VAL A 82 21.29 26.98 1.23
C VAL A 82 20.31 27.93 1.93
N PRO A 83 19.64 28.82 1.18
CA PRO A 83 18.59 29.69 1.71
C PRO A 83 17.41 28.93 2.34
N ALA A 84 16.71 29.58 3.27
CA ALA A 84 15.64 28.94 4.04
C ALA A 84 14.43 28.51 3.19
N ASP A 85 14.10 29.26 2.16
CA ASP A 85 13.07 28.94 1.16
C ASP A 85 13.43 27.70 0.33
N ILE A 86 14.68 27.60 -0.12
CA ILE A 86 15.18 26.41 -0.83
C ILE A 86 15.20 25.18 0.09
N LEU A 87 15.60 25.34 1.36
CA LEU A 87 15.47 24.27 2.35
C LEU A 87 14.00 23.85 2.54
N GLY A 88 13.07 24.82 2.60
CA GLY A 88 11.63 24.57 2.66
C GLY A 88 11.13 23.73 1.49
N GLU A 89 11.55 24.06 0.26
CA GLU A 89 11.19 23.30 -0.95
C GLU A 89 11.76 21.87 -0.91
N ILE A 90 13.03 21.73 -0.53
CA ILE A 90 13.67 20.41 -0.36
C ILE A 90 12.88 19.57 0.67
N PHE A 91 12.50 20.16 1.81
CA PHE A 91 11.70 19.48 2.82
C PHE A 91 10.31 19.09 2.30
N GLY A 92 9.74 19.89 1.40
CA GLY A 92 8.47 19.59 0.71
C GLY A 92 8.56 18.30 -0.09
N HIS A 93 9.67 18.10 -0.81
CA HIS A 93 9.95 16.85 -1.53
C HIS A 93 10.27 15.66 -0.61
N CYS A 94 10.57 15.89 0.67
CA CYS A 94 10.74 14.83 1.66
C CYS A 94 9.41 14.37 2.29
N LEU A 95 8.29 15.07 2.05
CA LEU A 95 6.99 14.67 2.57
C LEU A 95 6.55 13.33 1.96
N PRO A 96 5.82 12.48 2.71
CA PRO A 96 5.22 11.29 2.13
C PRO A 96 4.30 11.67 0.97
N THR A 97 4.58 11.12 -0.21
CA THR A 97 3.76 11.35 -1.41
C THR A 97 2.46 10.56 -1.38
N HIS A 98 2.48 9.46 -0.64
CA HIS A 98 1.48 8.41 -0.71
C HIS A 98 0.43 8.47 0.40
N ARG A 99 0.66 9.28 1.45
CA ARG A 99 -0.30 9.53 2.53
C ARG A 99 -0.03 10.87 3.20
N ASN A 100 -0.91 11.28 4.10
CA ASN A 100 -0.61 12.40 4.98
C ASN A 100 0.42 12.02 6.06
N PRO A 101 1.30 12.96 6.45
CA PRO A 101 2.40 12.70 7.36
C PRO A 101 1.92 12.42 8.79
N LEU A 102 2.70 11.63 9.52
CA LEU A 102 2.47 11.27 10.92
C LEU A 102 3.25 12.17 11.89
N PHE A 103 2.87 12.13 13.16
CA PHE A 103 3.65 12.70 14.27
C PHE A 103 4.89 11.84 14.60
N LEU A 104 5.78 11.65 13.63
CA LEU A 104 7.01 10.86 13.78
C LEU A 104 8.25 11.72 13.65
N SER A 105 9.17 11.60 14.60
CA SER A 105 10.49 12.26 14.52
C SER A 105 11.34 11.75 13.37
N SER A 106 11.02 10.56 12.84
CA SER A 106 11.67 9.92 11.70
C SER A 106 11.05 10.29 10.35
N GLU A 107 10.09 11.23 10.31
CA GLU A 107 9.34 11.58 9.09
C GLU A 107 9.22 13.10 8.92
N ALA A 108 9.24 13.58 7.67
CA ALA A 108 8.96 14.98 7.37
C ALA A 108 7.47 15.32 7.65
N PRO A 109 7.14 16.54 8.08
CA PRO A 109 8.02 17.71 8.26
C PRO A 109 8.77 17.76 9.60
N ILE A 110 8.55 16.81 10.52
CA ILE A 110 9.19 16.85 11.85
C ILE A 110 10.69 16.56 11.75
N LEU A 111 11.10 15.51 11.04
CA LEU A 111 12.50 15.10 10.89
C LEU A 111 13.46 16.25 10.55
N PRO A 112 13.23 17.06 9.50
CA PRO A 112 14.16 18.15 9.17
C PRO A 112 14.25 19.19 10.30
N SER A 113 13.18 19.37 11.08
CA SER A 113 13.18 20.29 12.23
C SER A 113 14.05 19.81 13.42
N HIS A 114 14.53 18.56 13.41
CA HIS A 114 15.42 18.02 14.45
C HIS A 114 16.91 18.02 14.09
N VAL A 115 17.27 18.33 12.84
CA VAL A 115 18.66 18.27 12.36
C VAL A 115 19.53 19.38 12.96
N CYS A 116 19.14 20.64 12.78
CA CYS A 116 19.85 21.79 13.34
C CYS A 116 18.93 22.99 13.54
N ARG A 117 19.43 24.07 14.17
CA ARG A 117 18.64 25.30 14.43
C ARG A 117 18.16 25.99 13.14
N SER A 118 19.02 26.05 12.12
CA SER A 118 18.69 26.69 10.83
C SER A 118 17.58 25.92 10.10
N TRP A 119 17.69 24.60 10.03
CA TRP A 119 16.66 23.75 9.43
C TRP A 119 15.34 23.79 10.19
N ARG A 120 15.39 23.84 11.52
CA ARG A 120 14.20 24.05 12.35
C ARG A 120 13.51 25.37 12.02
N ALA A 121 14.26 26.46 11.91
CA ALA A 121 13.71 27.75 11.55
C ALA A 121 13.04 27.70 10.16
N ALA A 122 13.73 27.15 9.16
CA ALA A 122 13.20 26.99 7.80
C ALA A 122 11.94 26.11 7.75
N ALA A 123 11.93 24.98 8.46
CA ALA A 123 10.76 24.10 8.51
C ALA A 123 9.56 24.78 9.19
N LEU A 124 9.77 25.50 10.29
CA LEU A 124 8.71 26.21 11.01
C LEU A 124 8.20 27.43 10.25
N SER A 125 9.04 28.10 9.46
CA SER A 125 8.67 29.26 8.64
C SER A 125 8.01 28.90 7.30
N THR A 126 7.80 27.61 7.01
CA THR A 126 7.23 27.14 5.73
C THR A 126 5.88 26.46 5.98
N PRO A 127 4.75 27.20 5.92
CA PRO A 127 3.44 26.68 6.32
C PRO A 127 2.94 25.50 5.48
N SER A 128 3.30 25.45 4.19
CA SER A 128 2.90 24.37 3.27
C SER A 128 3.39 22.99 3.72
N LEU A 129 4.52 22.92 4.44
CA LEU A 129 5.03 21.67 5.01
C LEU A 129 4.09 21.04 6.05
N TRP A 130 3.28 21.88 6.71
CA TRP A 130 2.36 21.48 7.77
C TRP A 130 0.91 21.38 7.27
N ALA A 131 0.67 21.57 5.97
CA ALA A 131 -0.68 21.58 5.39
C ALA A 131 -1.32 20.18 5.34
N ARG A 132 -0.54 19.12 5.51
CA ARG A 132 -1.00 17.73 5.48
C ARG A 132 -0.84 17.10 6.86
N LEU A 133 -1.83 16.34 7.31
CA LEU A 133 -1.82 15.72 8.64
C LEU A 133 -2.59 14.40 8.69
N HIS A 134 -1.99 13.38 9.28
CA HIS A 134 -2.70 12.18 9.70
C HIS A 134 -2.78 12.05 11.22
N VAL A 135 -3.97 11.73 11.73
CA VAL A 135 -4.21 11.45 13.14
C VAL A 135 -4.84 10.07 13.30
N SER A 136 -4.07 9.13 13.86
CA SER A 136 -4.59 7.83 14.27
C SER A 136 -5.08 7.92 15.72
N LEU A 137 -6.20 7.28 16.04
CA LEU A 137 -6.65 7.01 17.40
C LEU A 137 -6.12 5.62 17.81
N PRO A 138 -5.64 5.44 19.05
CA PRO A 138 -5.12 4.16 19.49
C PRO A 138 -6.18 3.05 19.39
N GLY A 139 -5.75 1.88 18.93
CA GLY A 139 -6.62 0.70 18.89
C GLY A 139 -7.09 0.27 20.26
N ALA A 140 -8.23 -0.41 20.31
CA ALA A 140 -8.47 -1.26 21.46
C ALA A 140 -7.40 -2.34 21.50
N VAL A 141 -6.68 -2.37 22.61
CA VAL A 141 -5.84 -3.51 22.94
C VAL A 141 -6.75 -4.74 22.85
N ARG A 142 -6.38 -5.74 22.05
CA ARG A 142 -6.96 -7.08 22.13
C ARG A 142 -6.65 -7.64 23.52
N LEU A 143 -7.43 -7.22 24.51
CA LEU A 143 -7.42 -7.76 25.84
C LEU A 143 -8.17 -9.08 25.70
N ARG A 144 -7.43 -10.15 25.39
CA ARG A 144 -7.99 -11.50 25.42
C ARG A 144 -8.69 -11.65 26.78
N LEU A 145 -9.98 -11.97 26.76
CA LEU A 145 -10.65 -12.45 27.96
C LEU A 145 -10.00 -13.79 28.32
N PRO A 146 -9.53 -14.00 29.56
CA PRO A 146 -9.34 -15.36 30.02
C PRO A 146 -10.73 -15.99 30.14
N SER A 147 -10.97 -17.08 29.42
CA SER A 147 -11.97 -18.07 29.81
C SER A 147 -11.48 -18.77 31.09
N GLY A 148 -11.43 -18.06 32.21
CA GLY A 148 -10.91 -18.53 33.49
C GLY A 148 -11.83 -18.13 34.65
N PRO A 149 -11.85 -18.91 35.76
CA PRO A 149 -12.81 -18.71 36.83
C PRO A 149 -12.64 -17.37 37.55
N ALA A 150 -13.76 -16.73 37.89
CA ALA A 150 -13.83 -15.47 38.58
C ALA A 150 -13.18 -15.54 39.98
N GLY A 151 -12.24 -14.65 40.27
CA GLY A 151 -11.75 -14.47 41.64
C GLY A 151 -10.41 -13.77 41.82
N THR A 152 -9.54 -13.72 40.81
CA THR A 152 -8.23 -13.03 40.91
C THR A 152 -8.03 -12.06 39.75
N PRO A 153 -7.66 -10.78 39.99
CA PRO A 153 -7.27 -9.89 38.91
C PRO A 153 -5.97 -10.44 38.31
N SER A 154 -6.06 -11.08 37.14
CA SER A 154 -4.89 -11.54 36.41
C SER A 154 -3.99 -10.34 36.07
N ILE A 155 -2.71 -10.61 35.78
CA ILE A 155 -1.75 -9.59 35.30
C ILE A 155 -2.32 -8.80 34.10
N ASP A 156 -3.19 -9.43 33.32
CA ASP A 156 -3.89 -8.79 32.18
C ASP A 156 -4.91 -7.73 32.61
N THR A 157 -5.58 -7.88 33.76
CA THR A 157 -6.49 -6.85 34.33
C THR A 157 -5.72 -5.62 34.80
N ILE A 158 -4.54 -5.80 35.39
CA ILE A 158 -3.66 -4.67 35.80
C ILE A 158 -3.11 -3.97 34.57
N ARG A 159 -2.60 -4.72 33.58
CA ARG A 159 -2.13 -4.16 32.30
C ARG A 159 -3.26 -3.38 31.60
N ARG A 160 -4.47 -3.94 31.56
CA ARG A 160 -5.68 -3.28 31.04
C ARG A 160 -5.97 -1.95 31.72
N ASN A 161 -6.05 -1.90 33.05
CA ASN A 161 -6.36 -0.65 33.76
C ASN A 161 -5.29 0.42 33.53
N ASN A 162 -4.01 0.03 33.48
CA ASN A 162 -2.92 0.94 33.18
C ASN A 162 -3.00 1.50 31.74
N VAL A 163 -3.32 0.66 30.75
CA VAL A 163 -3.55 1.04 29.36
C VAL A 163 -4.71 2.04 29.24
N LEU A 164 -5.83 1.77 29.92
CA LEU A 164 -7.01 2.65 29.90
C LEU A 164 -6.74 4.00 30.55
N ALA A 165 -5.97 4.03 31.65
CA ALA A 165 -5.56 5.28 32.29
C ALA A 165 -4.59 6.13 31.44
N LEU A 166 -3.84 5.51 30.52
CA LEU A 166 -2.94 6.20 29.60
C LEU A 166 -3.67 6.80 28.40
N TYR A 167 -4.81 6.24 28.00
CA TYR A 167 -5.52 6.60 26.78
C TYR A 167 -5.87 8.11 26.73
N PRO A 168 -6.55 8.71 27.73
CA PRO A 168 -6.86 10.14 27.70
C PRO A 168 -5.62 11.03 27.72
N LYS A 169 -4.55 10.61 28.43
CA LYS A 169 -3.28 11.37 28.49
C LYS A 169 -2.59 11.41 27.13
N ILE A 170 -2.55 10.28 26.42
CA ILE A 170 -1.99 10.18 25.07
C ILE A 170 -2.82 11.03 24.10
N MET A 171 -4.15 10.94 24.18
CA MET A 171 -5.04 11.69 23.29
C MET A 171 -5.01 13.20 23.54
N LYS A 172 -4.84 13.63 24.79
CA LYS A 172 -4.55 15.03 25.11
C LYS A 172 -3.27 15.51 24.42
N ARG A 173 -2.16 14.79 24.57
CA ARG A 173 -0.89 15.15 23.91
C ARG A 173 -1.00 15.17 22.39
N ARG A 174 -1.74 14.22 21.81
CA ARG A 174 -2.02 14.21 20.36
C ARG A 174 -2.85 15.42 19.95
N SER A 175 -3.89 15.76 20.71
CA SER A 175 -4.74 16.93 20.44
C SER A 175 -3.94 18.24 20.51
N ASP A 176 -3.06 18.38 21.50
CA ASP A 176 -2.16 19.54 21.61
C ASP A 176 -1.21 19.61 20.41
N ALA A 177 -0.64 18.47 20.00
CA ALA A 177 0.20 18.38 18.81
C ALA A 177 -0.57 18.70 17.52
N VAL A 178 -1.84 18.30 17.41
CA VAL A 178 -2.73 18.68 16.29
C VAL A 178 -2.92 20.19 16.24
N ARG A 179 -3.22 20.84 17.38
CA ARG A 179 -3.39 22.30 17.43
C ARG A 179 -2.12 23.03 16.97
N GLU A 180 -0.97 22.60 17.48
CA GLU A 180 0.33 23.17 17.09
C GLU A 180 0.62 22.96 15.60
N TRP A 181 0.33 21.77 15.07
CA TRP A 181 0.49 21.47 13.64
C TRP A 181 -0.40 22.36 12.77
N LEU A 182 -1.67 22.51 13.15
CA LEU A 182 -2.63 23.37 12.43
C LEU A 182 -2.32 24.86 12.55
N ALA A 183 -1.66 25.29 13.63
CA ALA A 183 -1.16 26.66 13.76
C ALA A 183 0.00 26.92 12.79
N ARG A 184 0.94 25.97 12.67
CA ARG A 184 2.09 26.06 11.76
C ARG A 184 1.68 26.07 10.29
N SER A 185 0.58 25.43 9.93
CA SER A 185 0.07 25.42 8.55
C SER A 185 -0.48 26.77 8.08
N GLY A 186 -0.64 27.75 8.98
CA GLY A 186 -1.04 29.11 8.63
C GLY A 186 -2.36 29.17 7.89
N ALA A 187 -2.38 29.79 6.71
CA ALA A 187 -3.56 29.86 5.83
C ALA A 187 -3.59 28.75 4.76
N SER A 188 -2.67 27.78 4.81
CA SER A 188 -2.56 26.76 3.76
C SER A 188 -3.82 25.89 3.68
N PRO A 189 -4.26 25.49 2.47
CA PRO A 189 -5.32 24.50 2.30
C PRO A 189 -4.90 23.15 2.87
N LEU A 190 -5.77 22.52 3.65
CA LEU A 190 -5.43 21.37 4.46
C LEU A 190 -5.87 20.04 3.82
N SER A 191 -5.00 19.04 3.90
CA SER A 191 -5.37 17.63 3.70
C SER A 191 -5.26 16.91 5.04
N VAL A 192 -6.39 16.49 5.60
CA VAL A 192 -6.47 15.89 6.94
C VAL A 192 -7.03 14.48 6.82
N SER A 193 -6.35 13.52 7.44
CA SER A 193 -6.84 12.14 7.56
C SER A 193 -6.93 11.72 9.03
N VAL A 194 -8.02 11.07 9.40
CA VAL A 194 -8.27 10.57 10.76
C VAL A 194 -8.68 9.10 10.70
N PHE A 195 -8.00 8.26 11.46
CA PHE A 195 -8.35 6.85 11.64
C PHE A 195 -8.76 6.61 13.09
N ALA A 196 -9.99 6.15 13.31
CA ALA A 196 -10.48 5.64 14.57
C ALA A 196 -10.82 4.15 14.43
N PRO A 197 -10.38 3.30 15.38
CA PRO A 197 -10.76 1.90 15.37
C PRO A 197 -12.28 1.76 15.50
N THR A 198 -12.83 0.68 14.94
CA THR A 198 -14.28 0.38 14.93
C THR A 198 -14.61 -0.89 15.70
N ILE A 199 -13.58 -1.70 15.99
CA ILE A 199 -13.68 -2.96 16.72
C ILE A 199 -13.06 -2.78 18.10
N TYR A 200 -13.92 -2.64 19.10
CA TYR A 200 -13.56 -2.64 20.49
C TYR A 200 -14.75 -3.06 21.34
N PRO A 201 -14.53 -3.57 22.56
CA PRO A 201 -15.65 -3.93 23.43
C PRO A 201 -16.47 -2.71 23.85
N GLU A 202 -17.79 -2.88 23.95
CA GLU A 202 -18.76 -1.81 24.26
C GLU A 202 -18.39 -0.94 25.48
N TYR A 203 -17.85 -1.54 26.56
CA TYR A 203 -17.46 -0.77 27.76
C TYR A 203 -16.31 0.23 27.51
N LEU A 204 -15.64 0.20 26.34
CA LEU A 204 -14.62 1.18 25.95
C LEU A 204 -15.17 2.34 25.12
N THR A 205 -16.43 2.27 24.67
CA THR A 205 -17.04 3.27 23.78
C THR A 205 -16.90 4.68 24.34
N GLU A 206 -17.29 4.91 25.59
CA GLU A 206 -17.21 6.25 26.19
C GLU A 206 -15.76 6.79 26.24
N ILE A 207 -14.79 5.94 26.56
CA ILE A 207 -13.38 6.32 26.66
C ILE A 207 -12.83 6.66 25.27
N ILE A 208 -13.08 5.80 24.29
CA ILE A 208 -12.59 5.97 22.91
C ILE A 208 -13.27 7.18 22.26
N HIS A 209 -14.58 7.35 22.45
CA HIS A 209 -15.33 8.49 21.91
C HIS A 209 -14.90 9.78 22.57
N GLY A 210 -14.87 9.85 23.90
CA GLY A 210 -14.46 11.06 24.61
C GLY A 210 -13.06 11.49 24.22
N ALA A 211 -12.14 10.55 24.05
CA ALA A 211 -10.77 10.85 23.64
C ALA A 211 -10.64 11.15 22.14
N GLY A 212 -11.45 10.54 21.28
CA GLY A 212 -11.57 10.86 19.87
C GLY A 212 -12.15 12.27 19.65
N GLU A 213 -13.16 12.65 20.43
CA GLU A 213 -13.75 13.97 20.43
C GLU A 213 -12.70 15.06 20.71
N MET A 214 -11.72 14.83 21.60
CA MET A 214 -10.63 15.78 21.85
C MET A 214 -9.83 16.13 20.60
N VAL A 215 -9.53 15.13 19.76
CA VAL A 215 -8.83 15.33 18.48
C VAL A 215 -9.73 16.03 17.48
N LEU A 216 -10.99 15.63 17.41
CA LEU A 216 -11.97 16.23 16.51
C LEU A 216 -12.24 17.69 16.88
N ASP A 217 -12.21 18.06 18.16
CA ASP A 217 -12.25 19.43 18.68
C ASP A 217 -11.00 20.24 18.35
N ALA A 218 -9.85 19.59 18.21
CA ALA A 218 -8.64 20.24 17.72
C ALA A 218 -8.72 20.53 16.21
N LEU A 219 -9.39 19.67 15.44
CA LEU A 219 -9.52 19.78 13.98
C LEU A 219 -10.63 20.75 13.54
N ALA A 220 -11.79 20.73 14.20
CA ALA A 220 -12.99 21.47 13.79
C ALA A 220 -12.80 22.99 13.54
N PRO A 221 -11.94 23.73 14.27
CA PRO A 221 -11.66 25.14 13.98
C PRO A 221 -11.05 25.39 12.60
N SER A 222 -10.41 24.39 12.00
CA SER A 222 -9.70 24.51 10.71
C SER A 222 -10.55 24.15 9.48
N CYS A 223 -11.84 23.85 9.65
CA CYS A 223 -12.66 23.28 8.58
C CYS A 223 -12.85 24.15 7.34
N GLU A 224 -12.79 25.48 7.48
CA GLU A 224 -12.83 26.40 6.33
C GLU A 224 -11.61 26.26 5.42
N ARG A 225 -10.49 25.73 5.94
CA ARG A 225 -9.26 25.49 5.18
C ARG A 225 -9.18 24.08 4.63
N TRP A 226 -10.11 23.17 4.95
CA TRP A 226 -10.06 21.79 4.45
C TRP A 226 -10.22 21.79 2.93
N ARG A 227 -9.24 21.21 2.25
CA ARG A 227 -9.25 20.92 0.82
C ARG A 227 -9.54 19.45 0.57
N GLU A 228 -8.99 18.59 1.42
CA GLU A 228 -9.19 17.15 1.38
C GLU A 228 -9.41 16.64 2.81
N ILE A 229 -10.41 15.79 3.00
CA ILE A 229 -10.65 15.14 4.27
C ILE A 229 -10.86 13.63 4.09
N GLU A 230 -10.18 12.85 4.92
CA GLU A 230 -10.31 11.39 4.96
C GLU A 230 -10.63 10.95 6.39
N LEU A 231 -11.79 10.33 6.61
CA LEU A 231 -12.23 9.88 7.92
C LEU A 231 -12.58 8.39 7.85
N THR A 232 -11.91 7.58 8.67
CA THR A 232 -12.31 6.21 8.97
C THR A 232 -12.66 6.14 10.44
N MET A 233 -13.93 5.93 10.80
CA MET A 233 -14.38 5.96 12.19
C MET A 233 -15.78 5.37 12.38
N PRO A 234 -16.18 5.08 13.63
CA PRO A 234 -17.57 4.78 13.95
C PRO A 234 -18.54 5.89 13.51
N LEU A 235 -19.71 5.53 12.98
CA LEU A 235 -20.71 6.47 12.47
C LEU A 235 -21.18 7.49 13.52
N ASP A 236 -21.40 7.04 14.74
CA ASP A 236 -21.85 7.86 15.87
C ASP A 236 -20.78 8.87 16.34
N LEU A 237 -19.49 8.51 16.25
CA LEU A 237 -18.40 9.48 16.44
C LEU A 237 -18.38 10.55 15.34
N TYR A 238 -18.62 10.16 14.09
CA TYR A 238 -18.71 11.10 12.95
C TYR A 238 -19.89 12.07 13.12
N GLN A 239 -21.08 11.58 13.50
CA GLN A 239 -22.26 12.43 13.69
C GLN A 239 -22.02 13.52 14.73
N LYS A 240 -21.35 13.19 15.84
CA LYS A 240 -20.93 14.20 16.84
C LYS A 240 -19.98 15.23 16.25
N PHE A 241 -19.05 14.80 15.39
CA PHE A 241 -18.09 15.69 14.74
C PHE A 241 -18.76 16.63 13.73
N GLU A 242 -19.72 16.12 12.95
CA GLU A 242 -20.47 16.86 11.96
C GLU A 242 -21.13 18.12 12.53
N THR A 243 -21.70 18.03 13.73
CA THR A 243 -22.32 19.17 14.43
C THR A 243 -21.36 20.35 14.62
N LYS A 244 -20.03 20.10 14.64
CA LYS A 244 -18.99 21.11 14.89
C LYS A 244 -18.63 21.93 13.65
N PHE A 245 -18.97 21.46 12.45
CA PHE A 245 -18.62 22.13 11.19
C PHE A 245 -19.77 22.25 10.19
N VAL A 246 -20.92 21.60 10.40
CA VAL A 246 -22.09 21.65 9.51
C VAL A 246 -22.52 23.08 9.19
N LEU A 247 -22.54 23.97 10.19
CA LEU A 247 -22.92 25.38 10.01
C LEU A 247 -21.86 26.23 9.30
N LYS A 248 -20.61 25.76 9.25
CA LYS A 248 -19.49 26.50 8.64
C LYS A 248 -19.41 26.26 7.13
N ASN A 249 -19.98 25.17 6.65
CA ASN A 249 -19.99 24.73 5.24
C ASN A 249 -18.60 24.86 4.56
N PRO A 250 -17.76 23.81 4.59
CA PRO A 250 -16.36 23.89 4.16
C PRO A 250 -16.24 24.14 2.64
N LYS A 251 -16.22 25.41 2.24
CA LYS A 251 -16.26 25.83 0.83
C LYS A 251 -15.02 25.43 0.04
N ASN A 252 -13.87 25.27 0.69
CA ASN A 252 -12.62 24.90 0.04
C ASN A 252 -12.46 23.40 -0.18
N LEU A 253 -13.43 22.59 0.30
CA LEU A 253 -13.37 21.15 0.25
C LEU A 253 -13.59 20.66 -1.19
N VAL A 254 -12.55 20.05 -1.74
CA VAL A 254 -12.52 19.49 -3.11
C VAL A 254 -12.70 17.98 -3.07
N GLN A 255 -12.26 17.32 -2.00
CA GLN A 255 -12.32 15.87 -1.90
C GLN A 255 -12.70 15.38 -0.50
N VAL A 256 -13.59 14.39 -0.46
CA VAL A 256 -14.07 13.74 0.76
C VAL A 256 -13.90 12.23 0.63
N ARG A 257 -13.27 11.60 1.62
CA ARG A 257 -13.21 10.15 1.79
C ARG A 257 -13.77 9.78 3.16
N LEU A 258 -14.88 9.05 3.19
CA LEU A 258 -15.53 8.64 4.43
C LEU A 258 -15.68 7.12 4.43
N ARG A 259 -15.18 6.48 5.48
CA ARG A 259 -15.51 5.11 5.85
C ARG A 259 -16.10 5.14 7.24
N LEU A 260 -17.41 5.02 7.29
CA LEU A 260 -18.19 4.99 8.51
C LEU A 260 -18.65 3.56 8.73
N GLU A 261 -18.34 3.00 9.89
CA GLU A 261 -18.68 1.63 10.25
C GLU A 261 -19.62 1.61 11.44
N MET A 262 -20.41 0.54 11.57
CA MET A 262 -21.16 0.30 12.81
C MET A 262 -20.20 -0.22 13.87
N HIS A 263 -20.47 0.14 15.12
CA HIS A 263 -19.87 -0.55 16.25
C HIS A 263 -20.43 -2.00 16.30
N MET A 264 -19.53 -3.00 16.37
CA MET A 264 -19.88 -4.44 16.27
C MET A 264 -20.91 -4.91 17.31
N ASP A 265 -20.95 -4.31 18.50
CA ASP A 265 -21.88 -4.69 19.58
C ASP A 265 -23.16 -3.82 19.62
N SER A 266 -23.44 -3.01 18.58
CA SER A 266 -24.60 -2.12 18.62
C SER A 266 -25.92 -2.88 18.43
N PRO A 267 -26.87 -2.84 19.40
CA PRO A 267 -28.11 -3.59 19.36
C PRO A 267 -29.15 -2.85 18.49
N PHE A 268 -28.99 -2.85 17.17
CA PHE A 268 -30.07 -2.38 16.28
C PHE A 268 -30.99 -3.54 15.92
N LEU A 269 -32.12 -3.61 16.63
CA LEU A 269 -33.28 -4.38 16.23
C LEU A 269 -33.85 -3.78 14.94
N VAL A 270 -34.18 -4.66 14.00
CA VAL A 270 -34.62 -4.39 12.61
C VAL A 270 -35.85 -3.45 12.51
N ASP A 271 -36.58 -3.22 13.61
CA ASP A 271 -37.85 -2.48 13.62
C ASP A 271 -37.73 -0.96 13.78
N ASN A 272 -36.56 -0.42 14.15
CA ASN A 272 -36.32 1.03 14.29
C ASN A 272 -35.01 1.44 13.58
N ALA A 273 -34.95 1.25 12.26
CA ALA A 273 -33.81 1.73 11.48
C ALA A 273 -33.65 3.26 11.69
N PRO A 274 -32.49 3.74 12.17
CA PRO A 274 -32.27 5.18 12.30
C PRO A 274 -32.41 5.86 10.93
N PRO A 275 -32.82 7.14 10.89
CA PRO A 275 -32.86 7.89 9.63
C PRO A 275 -31.50 7.83 8.94
N PRO A 276 -31.47 7.87 7.59
CA PRO A 276 -30.21 7.84 6.86
C PRO A 276 -29.27 8.93 7.39
N PRO A 277 -27.98 8.61 7.62
CA PRO A 277 -27.08 9.53 8.26
C PRO A 277 -26.91 10.77 7.38
N SER A 278 -27.06 11.96 7.97
CA SER A 278 -26.63 13.19 7.31
C SER A 278 -25.13 13.14 7.08
N VAL A 279 -24.68 13.64 5.93
CA VAL A 279 -23.26 13.75 5.61
C VAL A 279 -23.03 15.15 5.05
N ALA A 280 -22.98 16.15 5.93
CA ALA A 280 -22.86 17.57 5.58
C ALA A 280 -21.63 17.90 4.73
N LEU A 281 -20.57 17.09 4.81
CA LEU A 281 -19.39 17.23 3.95
C LEU A 281 -19.72 17.05 2.47
N LEU A 282 -20.74 16.26 2.13
CA LEU A 282 -21.17 16.11 0.74
C LEU A 282 -21.78 17.39 0.19
N SER A 283 -22.30 18.28 1.04
CA SER A 283 -22.94 19.54 0.64
C SER A 283 -21.92 20.65 0.30
N ALA A 284 -20.63 20.34 0.29
CA ALA A 284 -19.59 21.31 -0.03
C ALA A 284 -19.66 21.73 -1.52
N PRO A 285 -19.67 23.05 -1.82
CA PRO A 285 -19.98 23.55 -3.16
C PRO A 285 -18.89 23.29 -4.21
N ASN A 286 -17.63 23.05 -3.81
CA ASN A 286 -16.51 22.83 -4.73
C ASN A 286 -16.04 21.37 -4.77
N LEU A 287 -16.88 20.46 -4.29
CA LEU A 287 -16.56 19.05 -4.21
C LEU A 287 -16.44 18.43 -5.62
N GLN A 288 -15.33 17.77 -5.88
CA GLN A 288 -15.02 17.10 -7.14
C GLN A 288 -14.81 15.59 -6.96
N GLY A 289 -14.41 15.15 -5.76
CA GLY A 289 -14.14 13.75 -5.43
C GLY A 289 -14.89 13.27 -4.19
N VAL A 290 -15.72 12.24 -4.34
CA VAL A 290 -16.46 11.60 -3.25
C VAL A 290 -16.11 10.13 -3.17
N PHE A 291 -15.69 9.68 -1.99
CA PHE A 291 -15.44 8.28 -1.68
C PHE A 291 -16.19 7.94 -0.40
N LEU A 292 -17.16 7.03 -0.47
CA LEU A 292 -18.10 6.79 0.61
C LEU A 292 -18.28 5.30 0.85
N SER A 293 -18.09 4.91 2.09
CA SER A 293 -18.41 3.60 2.63
C SER A 293 -19.22 3.84 3.90
N LEU A 294 -20.49 3.46 3.85
CA LEU A 294 -21.42 3.52 4.99
C LEU A 294 -21.78 2.11 5.44
N PRO A 295 -22.28 1.94 6.66
CA PRO A 295 -22.68 0.63 7.15
C PRO A 295 -23.85 0.05 6.34
N SER A 296 -23.77 -1.25 6.02
CA SER A 296 -24.70 -1.95 5.13
C SER A 296 -26.14 -2.03 5.64
N GLN A 297 -26.35 -1.83 6.94
CA GLN A 297 -27.67 -1.83 7.58
C GLN A 297 -28.47 -0.56 7.28
N LEU A 298 -27.84 0.47 6.70
CA LEU A 298 -28.50 1.75 6.41
C LEU A 298 -28.95 1.77 4.93
N PRO A 299 -30.22 2.06 4.64
CA PRO A 299 -30.69 2.16 3.26
C PRO A 299 -30.02 3.35 2.56
N PHE A 300 -29.11 3.07 1.63
CA PHE A 300 -28.47 4.09 0.79
C PHE A 300 -29.14 4.11 -0.58
N ASN A 301 -30.23 4.90 -0.69
CA ASN A 301 -30.97 5.07 -1.93
C ASN A 301 -30.72 6.47 -2.50
N PHE A 302 -30.70 6.60 -3.83
CA PHE A 302 -30.48 7.88 -4.50
C PHE A 302 -31.54 8.93 -4.12
N SER A 303 -32.80 8.49 -4.02
CA SER A 303 -33.94 9.36 -3.69
C SER A 303 -33.88 9.94 -2.28
N SER A 304 -33.36 9.20 -1.28
CA SER A 304 -33.25 9.71 0.08
C SER A 304 -32.19 10.82 0.20
N LEU A 305 -31.17 10.82 -0.66
CA LEU A 305 -30.14 11.86 -0.72
C LEU A 305 -30.67 13.18 -1.31
N ASP A 306 -31.55 13.10 -2.32
CA ASP A 306 -32.02 14.30 -3.02
C ASP A 306 -33.11 15.05 -2.22
N GLU A 307 -34.05 14.32 -1.59
CA GLU A 307 -35.12 14.90 -0.78
C GLU A 307 -34.61 15.63 0.47
N HIS A 308 -33.53 15.14 1.09
CA HIS A 308 -33.02 15.69 2.37
C HIS A 308 -31.87 16.70 2.20
N ASN A 309 -31.05 16.61 1.14
CA ASN A 309 -29.80 17.38 1.06
C ASN A 309 -29.66 18.32 -0.14
N LYS A 310 -30.66 18.44 -1.04
CA LYS A 310 -30.58 19.32 -2.24
C LYS A 310 -29.26 19.12 -3.02
N MET A 311 -28.83 17.87 -3.15
CA MET A 311 -27.47 17.52 -3.63
C MET A 311 -27.31 17.57 -5.15
N ALA A 312 -28.42 17.69 -5.89
CA ALA A 312 -28.44 17.71 -7.36
C ALA A 312 -27.35 18.57 -8.05
N PRO A 313 -26.97 19.77 -7.55
CA PRO A 313 -25.91 20.58 -8.20
C PRO A 313 -24.51 19.97 -8.07
N ILE A 314 -24.26 19.24 -6.97
CA ILE A 314 -22.92 18.73 -6.62
C ILE A 314 -22.59 17.49 -7.44
N TRP A 315 -23.57 16.60 -7.63
CA TRP A 315 -23.39 15.41 -8.48
C TRP A 315 -22.94 15.78 -9.90
N ALA A 316 -23.48 16.87 -10.46
CA ALA A 316 -23.17 17.30 -11.81
C ALA A 316 -21.71 17.73 -12.05
N GLN A 317 -21.00 18.15 -11.00
CA GLN A 317 -19.61 18.61 -11.06
C GLN A 317 -18.59 17.56 -10.62
N LEU A 318 -19.02 16.41 -10.09
CA LEU A 318 -18.10 15.37 -9.65
C LEU A 318 -17.29 14.81 -10.82
N THR A 319 -15.99 14.72 -10.61
CA THR A 319 -15.05 14.04 -11.50
C THR A 319 -14.67 12.66 -10.98
N ARG A 320 -14.80 12.41 -9.67
CA ARG A 320 -14.49 11.11 -9.05
C ARG A 320 -15.59 10.73 -8.07
N LEU A 321 -16.19 9.56 -8.25
CA LEU A 321 -17.25 9.06 -7.39
C LEU A 321 -17.02 7.58 -7.09
N PHE A 322 -16.79 7.24 -5.83
CA PHE A 322 -16.65 5.85 -5.37
C PHE A 322 -17.61 5.58 -4.23
N LEU A 323 -18.60 4.73 -4.47
CA LEU A 323 -19.55 4.26 -3.49
C LEU A 323 -19.22 2.79 -3.19
N HIS A 324 -18.65 2.55 -2.02
CA HIS A 324 -18.38 1.22 -1.47
C HIS A 324 -19.52 0.74 -0.57
N THR A 325 -20.54 1.56 -0.37
CA THR A 325 -21.82 1.14 0.19
C THR A 325 -22.63 0.43 -0.88
N MET A 326 -23.33 -0.65 -0.51
CA MET A 326 -24.28 -1.32 -1.39
C MET A 326 -25.42 -0.37 -1.75
N ILE A 327 -25.66 -0.18 -3.05
CA ILE A 327 -26.76 0.61 -3.59
C ILE A 327 -27.72 -0.31 -4.34
N PRO A 328 -29.04 -0.01 -4.36
CA PRO A 328 -29.96 -0.73 -5.22
C PRO A 328 -29.49 -0.68 -6.68
N ASP A 329 -29.49 -1.83 -7.36
CA ASP A 329 -29.19 -1.93 -8.80
C ASP A 329 -30.03 -0.97 -9.66
N MET A 330 -31.28 -0.75 -9.24
CA MET A 330 -32.20 0.25 -9.79
C MET A 330 -31.68 1.68 -9.75
N ASP A 331 -30.85 2.06 -8.78
CA ASP A 331 -30.38 3.43 -8.59
C ASP A 331 -29.07 3.71 -9.33
N VAL A 332 -28.36 2.67 -9.80
CA VAL A 332 -27.06 2.79 -10.48
C VAL A 332 -27.14 3.77 -11.65
N HIS A 333 -28.17 3.63 -12.49
CA HIS A 333 -28.34 4.51 -13.65
C HIS A 333 -28.63 5.97 -13.26
N LEU A 334 -29.27 6.22 -12.10
CA LEU A 334 -29.53 7.57 -11.59
C LEU A 334 -28.23 8.26 -11.20
N PHE A 335 -27.35 7.58 -10.46
CA PHE A 335 -26.03 8.11 -10.10
C PHE A 335 -25.20 8.45 -11.34
N LEU A 336 -25.16 7.54 -12.31
CA LEU A 336 -24.39 7.76 -13.55
C LEU A 336 -24.94 8.93 -14.37
N ARG A 337 -26.26 9.10 -14.46
CA ARG A 337 -26.88 10.24 -15.17
C ARG A 337 -26.70 11.56 -14.43
N ALA A 338 -26.68 11.54 -13.10
CA ALA A 338 -26.49 12.74 -12.29
C ALA A 338 -25.05 13.30 -12.37
N CYS A 339 -24.08 12.49 -12.81
CA CYS A 339 -22.66 12.83 -12.79
C CYS A 339 -22.01 12.77 -14.20
N PRO A 340 -22.38 13.67 -15.14
CA PRO A 340 -21.91 13.61 -16.53
C PRO A 340 -20.41 13.91 -16.72
N ARG A 341 -19.74 14.48 -15.70
CA ARG A 341 -18.32 14.89 -15.73
C ARG A 341 -17.37 13.88 -15.11
N LEU A 342 -17.84 12.67 -14.79
CA LEU A 342 -17.02 11.64 -14.18
C LEU A 342 -15.83 11.26 -15.07
N VAL A 343 -14.67 11.20 -14.42
CA VAL A 343 -13.41 10.67 -14.94
C VAL A 343 -13.12 9.30 -14.32
N GLU A 344 -13.45 9.12 -13.04
CA GLU A 344 -13.37 7.83 -12.34
C GLU A 344 -14.66 7.57 -11.58
N CYS A 345 -15.19 6.35 -11.70
CA CYS A 345 -16.40 5.95 -11.02
C CYS A 345 -16.28 4.53 -10.47
N GLY A 346 -16.72 4.33 -9.23
CA GLY A 346 -16.79 3.05 -8.55
C GLY A 346 -18.15 2.89 -7.87
N LEU A 347 -18.89 1.82 -8.16
CA LEU A 347 -20.22 1.56 -7.59
C LEU A 347 -20.35 0.12 -7.11
N TRP A 348 -21.21 -0.11 -6.13
CA TRP A 348 -21.58 -1.46 -5.67
C TRP A 348 -23.09 -1.67 -5.76
N ALA A 349 -23.52 -2.35 -6.82
CA ALA A 349 -24.93 -2.66 -7.07
C ALA A 349 -25.37 -3.93 -6.31
N CYS A 350 -26.56 -3.92 -5.72
CA CYS A 350 -27.19 -5.06 -5.04
C CYS A 350 -28.69 -5.17 -5.40
N SER A 351 -29.20 -6.40 -5.51
CA SER A 351 -30.61 -6.68 -5.78
C SER A 351 -31.53 -6.30 -4.62
N ARG A 352 -32.73 -5.81 -4.94
CA ARG A 352 -33.76 -5.39 -4.00
C ARG A 352 -34.39 -6.60 -3.29
N GLY A 353 -33.82 -6.96 -2.14
CA GLY A 353 -34.27 -8.06 -1.26
C GLY A 353 -33.13 -8.88 -0.64
N GLY A 354 -31.87 -8.48 -0.87
CA GLY A 354 -30.68 -9.17 -0.37
C GLY A 354 -30.24 -10.31 -1.28
N PHE A 355 -29.10 -10.91 -0.94
CA PHE A 355 -28.51 -12.04 -1.67
C PHE A 355 -29.55 -13.15 -1.87
N GLY A 356 -29.82 -13.52 -3.14
CA GLY A 356 -30.70 -14.65 -3.48
C GLY A 356 -32.19 -14.34 -3.62
N SER A 357 -32.63 -13.09 -3.50
CA SER A 357 -34.04 -12.70 -3.71
C SER A 357 -34.31 -12.37 -5.19
N SER A 358 -34.68 -13.38 -5.99
CA SER A 358 -35.26 -13.15 -7.32
C SER A 358 -36.74 -12.78 -7.17
N LEU A 359 -37.04 -11.58 -6.66
CA LEU A 359 -38.38 -11.05 -6.86
C LEU A 359 -38.48 -10.63 -8.32
N ASN A 360 -39.18 -11.47 -9.10
CA ASN A 360 -39.59 -11.21 -10.49
C ASN A 360 -40.37 -9.90 -10.56
N THR A 361 -39.63 -8.80 -10.63
CA THR A 361 -40.14 -7.51 -11.05
C THR A 361 -39.34 -7.15 -12.28
N ASP A 362 -39.67 -7.82 -13.39
CA ASP A 362 -39.45 -7.33 -14.76
C ASP A 362 -40.24 -6.02 -15.04
N SER A 363 -40.64 -5.30 -13.98
CA SER A 363 -41.24 -3.99 -14.04
C SER A 363 -40.31 -3.05 -14.80
N GLU A 364 -40.88 -2.37 -15.77
CA GLU A 364 -40.23 -1.55 -16.79
C GLU A 364 -39.32 -0.45 -16.21
N VAL A 365 -38.08 -0.80 -15.86
CA VAL A 365 -37.05 0.20 -15.57
C VAL A 365 -36.65 0.82 -16.89
N GLN A 366 -37.24 1.97 -17.22
CA GLN A 366 -36.80 2.78 -18.34
C GLN A 366 -35.47 3.43 -17.99
N VAL A 367 -34.37 2.78 -18.40
CA VAL A 367 -33.05 3.39 -18.35
C VAL A 367 -32.90 4.31 -19.56
N GLY A 368 -32.88 5.62 -19.32
CA GLY A 368 -32.54 6.59 -20.36
C GLY A 368 -31.04 6.59 -20.69
N ALA A 369 -30.68 7.15 -21.85
CA ALA A 369 -29.29 7.23 -22.30
C ALA A 369 -28.37 7.91 -21.27
N ILE A 370 -27.20 7.32 -21.06
CA ILE A 370 -26.20 7.75 -20.08
C ILE A 370 -24.92 8.13 -20.83
N TYR A 371 -24.63 9.43 -20.87
CA TYR A 371 -23.47 9.97 -21.59
C TYR A 371 -22.36 10.39 -20.62
N LEU A 372 -21.21 9.71 -20.69
CA LEU A 372 -20.07 9.90 -19.81
C LEU A 372 -18.79 10.08 -20.65
N PRO A 373 -18.60 11.25 -21.29
CA PRO A 373 -17.57 11.44 -22.31
C PRO A 373 -16.13 11.41 -21.79
N HIS A 374 -15.94 11.68 -20.49
CA HIS A 374 -14.62 11.82 -19.87
C HIS A 374 -14.26 10.64 -18.97
N LEU A 375 -15.11 9.61 -18.89
CA LEU A 375 -14.90 8.48 -17.98
C LEU A 375 -13.73 7.63 -18.48
N LEU A 376 -12.66 7.58 -17.68
CA LEU A 376 -11.44 6.81 -17.96
C LEU A 376 -11.39 5.49 -17.19
N THR A 377 -11.93 5.48 -15.96
CA THR A 377 -11.94 4.31 -15.07
C THR A 377 -13.36 4.04 -14.56
N PHE A 378 -13.85 2.82 -14.76
CA PHE A 378 -15.13 2.38 -14.24
C PHE A 378 -14.99 1.08 -13.44
N LYS A 379 -15.31 1.14 -12.15
CA LYS A 379 -15.30 0.03 -11.20
C LYS A 379 -16.74 -0.32 -10.82
N ILE A 380 -17.09 -1.59 -10.88
CA ILE A 380 -18.40 -2.05 -10.44
C ILE A 380 -18.33 -3.39 -9.73
N THR A 381 -18.84 -3.44 -8.50
CA THR A 381 -19.19 -4.68 -7.82
C THR A 381 -20.66 -4.96 -8.11
N ASN A 382 -20.95 -6.03 -8.86
CA ASN A 382 -22.29 -6.35 -9.32
C ASN A 382 -22.86 -7.57 -8.58
N ASP A 383 -23.61 -7.30 -7.51
CA ASP A 383 -24.48 -8.27 -6.82
C ASP A 383 -25.97 -8.00 -7.14
N GLY A 384 -26.23 -7.24 -8.21
CA GLY A 384 -27.56 -6.82 -8.67
C GLY A 384 -28.23 -7.81 -9.63
N SER A 385 -29.47 -7.51 -10.02
CA SER A 385 -30.19 -8.26 -11.04
C SER A 385 -29.49 -8.17 -12.41
N PRO A 386 -29.16 -9.31 -13.05
CA PRO A 386 -28.56 -9.31 -14.37
C PRO A 386 -29.38 -8.55 -15.42
N ALA A 387 -30.71 -8.61 -15.35
CA ALA A 387 -31.59 -7.94 -16.31
C ALA A 387 -31.52 -6.41 -16.23
N ILE A 388 -31.51 -5.85 -15.02
CA ILE A 388 -31.43 -4.40 -14.78
C ILE A 388 -30.05 -3.88 -15.17
N MET A 389 -29.00 -4.60 -14.77
CA MET A 389 -27.63 -4.21 -15.06
C MET A 389 -27.30 -4.29 -16.56
N ARG A 390 -27.80 -5.29 -17.28
CA ARG A 390 -27.72 -5.34 -18.76
C ARG A 390 -28.29 -4.07 -19.41
N LYS A 391 -29.52 -3.69 -19.05
CA LYS A 391 -30.18 -2.49 -19.58
C LYS A 391 -29.39 -1.22 -19.24
N THR A 392 -28.83 -1.16 -18.03
CA THR A 392 -28.00 -0.05 -17.58
C THR A 392 -26.73 0.08 -18.39
N PHE A 393 -25.99 -1.02 -18.59
CA PHE A 393 -24.75 -1.01 -19.36
C PHE A 393 -24.96 -0.75 -20.85
N ALA A 394 -26.00 -1.33 -21.45
CA ALA A 394 -26.35 -1.08 -22.85
C ALA A 394 -26.71 0.39 -23.13
N SER A 395 -27.10 1.15 -22.10
CA SER A 395 -27.44 2.57 -22.20
C SER A 395 -26.24 3.52 -22.02
N LEU A 396 -25.04 2.98 -21.79
CA LEU A 396 -23.82 3.77 -21.58
C LEU A 396 -23.21 4.23 -22.91
N SER A 397 -22.71 5.46 -22.93
CA SER A 397 -21.82 5.97 -23.95
C SER A 397 -20.56 6.52 -23.28
N VAL A 398 -19.48 5.75 -23.39
CA VAL A 398 -18.22 5.90 -22.65
C VAL A 398 -17.01 5.82 -23.60
N PRO A 399 -16.84 6.78 -24.52
CA PRO A 399 -15.88 6.70 -25.62
C PRO A 399 -14.40 6.64 -25.18
N GLU A 400 -14.07 7.26 -24.05
CA GLU A 400 -12.70 7.36 -23.52
C GLU A 400 -12.38 6.31 -22.44
N LEU A 401 -13.26 5.34 -22.19
CA LEU A 401 -13.09 4.36 -21.12
C LEU A 401 -11.88 3.47 -21.39
N ARG A 402 -10.88 3.54 -20.49
CA ARG A 402 -9.59 2.83 -20.61
C ARG A 402 -9.44 1.72 -19.60
N ARG A 403 -10.09 1.82 -18.44
CA ARG A 403 -9.97 0.85 -17.36
C ARG A 403 -11.33 0.41 -16.85
N ILE A 404 -11.54 -0.90 -16.82
CA ILE A 404 -12.70 -1.52 -16.15
C ILE A 404 -12.21 -2.40 -15.02
N GLU A 405 -12.84 -2.27 -13.86
CA GLU A 405 -12.75 -3.21 -12.75
C GLU A 405 -14.14 -3.79 -12.49
N TYR A 406 -14.28 -5.11 -12.62
CA TYR A 406 -15.55 -5.80 -12.44
C TYR A 406 -15.43 -6.89 -11.38
N GLY A 407 -16.22 -6.77 -10.31
CA GLY A 407 -16.31 -7.78 -9.25
C GLY A 407 -17.77 -8.09 -8.90
N GLY A 408 -17.97 -8.89 -7.86
CA GLY A 408 -19.29 -9.28 -7.37
C GLY A 408 -19.48 -10.79 -7.38
N MET A 409 -20.44 -11.27 -6.60
CA MET A 409 -20.78 -12.68 -6.54
C MET A 409 -21.70 -13.03 -7.72
N TYR A 410 -21.18 -13.78 -8.70
CA TYR A 410 -22.01 -14.41 -9.73
C TYR A 410 -22.83 -15.57 -9.11
N LEU A 411 -23.82 -15.25 -8.27
CA LEU A 411 -24.66 -16.24 -7.59
C LEU A 411 -25.77 -16.79 -8.48
N HIS A 412 -26.04 -16.13 -9.61
CA HIS A 412 -27.15 -16.44 -10.48
C HIS A 412 -26.66 -16.78 -11.88
N HIS A 413 -26.66 -18.08 -12.20
CA HIS A 413 -26.78 -18.49 -13.59
C HIS A 413 -28.13 -17.95 -14.08
N ASP A 414 -28.08 -16.98 -14.99
CA ASP A 414 -29.27 -16.55 -15.69
C ASP A 414 -29.68 -17.68 -16.65
N SER A 415 -30.51 -18.60 -16.18
CA SER A 415 -31.06 -19.72 -16.96
C SER A 415 -31.84 -19.26 -18.19
N SER A 416 -32.12 -17.96 -18.29
CA SER A 416 -32.88 -17.34 -19.37
C SER A 416 -32.11 -17.19 -20.69
N GLY A 417 -30.82 -17.59 -20.74
CA GLY A 417 -30.01 -17.56 -21.96
C GLY A 417 -29.61 -16.17 -22.43
N HIS A 418 -29.86 -15.13 -21.62
CA HIS A 418 -29.45 -13.78 -21.93
C HIS A 418 -27.95 -13.56 -21.69
N GLN A 419 -27.40 -12.61 -22.42
CA GLN A 419 -26.00 -12.23 -22.32
C GLN A 419 -25.60 -11.80 -20.88
N PRO A 420 -24.41 -12.16 -20.40
CA PRO A 420 -23.93 -11.70 -19.10
C PRO A 420 -23.74 -10.17 -19.09
N PRO A 421 -24.12 -9.44 -18.02
CA PRO A 421 -23.97 -7.97 -17.95
C PRO A 421 -22.53 -7.49 -18.21
N LEU A 422 -21.54 -8.25 -17.73
CA LEU A 422 -20.13 -7.96 -17.98
C LEU A 422 -19.81 -7.90 -19.48
N LEU A 423 -20.35 -8.82 -20.28
CA LEU A 423 -20.06 -8.86 -21.72
C LEU A 423 -20.65 -7.62 -22.42
N VAL A 424 -21.87 -7.22 -22.06
CA VAL A 424 -22.51 -5.98 -22.57
C VAL A 424 -21.66 -4.75 -22.23
N LEU A 425 -21.13 -4.67 -21.01
CA LEU A 425 -20.26 -3.57 -20.60
C LEU A 425 -18.96 -3.50 -21.43
N LEU A 426 -18.37 -4.65 -21.74
CA LEU A 426 -17.15 -4.73 -22.56
C LEU A 426 -17.41 -4.34 -24.02
N GLU A 427 -18.57 -4.71 -24.59
CA GLU A 427 -18.96 -4.35 -25.96
C GLU A 427 -19.12 -2.84 -26.15
N VAL A 428 -19.62 -2.15 -25.13
CA VAL A 428 -19.75 -0.68 -25.13
C VAL A 428 -18.38 0.00 -24.93
N ALA A 429 -17.44 -0.67 -24.25
CA ALA A 429 -16.13 -0.12 -23.90
C ALA A 429 -15.04 -0.40 -24.96
N GLN A 430 -15.19 0.19 -26.15
CA GLN A 430 -14.33 -0.09 -27.31
C GLN A 430 -12.85 0.35 -27.16
N SER A 431 -12.55 1.27 -26.23
CA SER A 431 -11.22 1.87 -26.05
C SER A 431 -10.41 1.28 -24.87
N ILE A 432 -10.86 0.14 -24.31
CA ILE A 432 -10.30 -0.44 -23.09
C ILE A 432 -8.83 -0.86 -23.27
N ARG A 433 -8.01 -0.53 -22.27
CA ARG A 433 -6.59 -0.88 -22.17
C ARG A 433 -6.28 -1.76 -20.97
N THR A 434 -7.03 -1.57 -19.88
CA THR A 434 -6.87 -2.31 -18.63
C THR A 434 -8.19 -2.96 -18.24
N PHE A 435 -8.18 -4.27 -18.02
CA PHE A 435 -9.35 -5.02 -17.59
C PHE A 435 -8.98 -5.79 -16.33
N HIS A 436 -9.67 -5.48 -15.24
CA HIS A 436 -9.56 -6.16 -13.97
C HIS A 436 -10.88 -6.85 -13.69
N PHE A 437 -10.85 -8.14 -13.41
CA PHE A 437 -12.03 -8.82 -12.90
C PHE A 437 -11.70 -9.92 -11.89
N ASP A 438 -12.67 -10.18 -11.02
CA ASP A 438 -12.67 -11.37 -10.17
C ASP A 438 -13.43 -12.50 -10.90
N PRO A 439 -12.79 -13.62 -11.26
CA PRO A 439 -13.45 -14.73 -11.94
C PRO A 439 -14.39 -15.54 -11.02
N GLN A 440 -14.46 -15.22 -9.72
CA GLN A 440 -15.31 -15.96 -8.79
C GLN A 440 -16.77 -16.02 -9.24
N GLY A 441 -17.27 -17.25 -9.47
CA GLY A 441 -18.65 -17.50 -9.92
C GLY A 441 -18.88 -17.34 -11.43
N ILE A 442 -17.91 -16.84 -12.20
CA ILE A 442 -18.07 -16.66 -13.66
C ILE A 442 -17.74 -17.98 -14.39
N PRO A 443 -18.62 -18.49 -15.27
CA PRO A 443 -18.32 -19.66 -16.09
C PRO A 443 -17.10 -19.46 -16.98
N LYS A 444 -16.30 -20.52 -17.20
CA LYS A 444 -15.07 -20.45 -18.01
C LYS A 444 -15.32 -19.95 -19.43
N ASP A 445 -16.39 -20.40 -20.07
CA ASP A 445 -16.73 -19.99 -21.44
C ASP A 445 -17.06 -18.50 -21.50
N THR A 446 -17.79 -17.98 -20.50
CA THR A 446 -18.07 -16.54 -20.36
C THR A 446 -16.79 -15.72 -20.18
N ILE A 447 -15.82 -16.22 -19.39
CA ILE A 447 -14.52 -15.55 -19.23
C ILE A 447 -13.81 -15.45 -20.59
N VAL A 448 -13.79 -16.54 -21.34
CA VAL A 448 -13.19 -16.59 -22.67
C VAL A 448 -13.89 -15.61 -23.63
N ASP A 449 -15.21 -15.54 -23.64
CA ASP A 449 -15.99 -14.61 -24.47
C ASP A 449 -15.73 -13.15 -24.09
N CYS A 450 -15.58 -12.84 -22.80
CA CYS A 450 -15.18 -11.51 -22.35
C CYS A 450 -13.81 -11.12 -22.89
N LEU A 451 -12.83 -12.03 -22.81
CA LEU A 451 -11.47 -11.79 -23.31
C LEU A 451 -11.41 -11.66 -24.85
N ARG A 452 -12.29 -12.36 -25.58
CA ARG A 452 -12.45 -12.21 -27.05
C ARG A 452 -12.96 -10.83 -27.45
N THR A 453 -13.81 -10.24 -26.62
CA THR A 453 -14.45 -8.94 -26.89
C THR A 453 -13.47 -7.77 -26.79
N VAL A 454 -12.31 -7.96 -26.13
CA VAL A 454 -11.32 -6.89 -25.86
C VAL A 454 -9.92 -7.21 -26.41
N PRO A 455 -9.75 -7.43 -27.72
CA PRO A 455 -8.46 -7.84 -28.28
C PRO A 455 -7.36 -6.77 -28.14
N SER A 456 -7.72 -5.49 -27.99
CA SER A 456 -6.82 -4.34 -27.83
C SER A 456 -6.20 -4.20 -26.43
N LEU A 457 -6.53 -5.10 -25.50
CA LEU A 457 -6.11 -4.99 -24.10
C LEU A 457 -4.58 -5.06 -23.95
N LYS A 458 -4.04 -4.17 -23.13
CA LYS A 458 -2.61 -4.11 -22.80
C LYS A 458 -2.30 -4.61 -21.38
N HIS A 459 -3.29 -4.54 -20.48
CA HIS A 459 -3.13 -4.90 -19.08
C HIS A 459 -4.32 -5.74 -18.60
N LEU A 460 -4.06 -6.96 -18.15
CA LEU A 460 -5.04 -7.84 -17.54
C LEU A 460 -4.73 -8.05 -16.05
N VAL A 461 -5.72 -7.87 -15.20
CA VAL A 461 -5.65 -8.15 -13.75
C VAL A 461 -6.72 -9.18 -13.40
N VAL A 462 -6.34 -10.28 -12.75
CA VAL A 462 -7.24 -11.38 -12.42
C VAL A 462 -7.23 -11.63 -10.91
N GLY A 463 -8.43 -11.68 -10.33
CA GLY A 463 -8.64 -11.97 -8.93
C GLY A 463 -8.77 -10.74 -8.05
N GLY A 464 -9.25 -10.98 -6.84
CA GLY A 464 -9.39 -9.94 -5.82
C GLY A 464 -8.01 -9.50 -5.34
N ARG A 465 -7.63 -8.25 -5.62
CA ARG A 465 -6.61 -7.57 -4.81
C ARG A 465 -7.16 -7.51 -3.40
N LEU A 466 -6.80 -8.47 -2.55
CA LEU A 466 -7.09 -8.59 -1.11
C LEU A 466 -8.22 -7.66 -0.67
N SER A 467 -9.43 -8.21 -0.58
CA SER A 467 -10.64 -7.50 -0.18
C SER A 467 -10.34 -6.44 0.91
N PRO A 468 -10.74 -5.16 0.71
CA PRO A 468 -10.53 -4.06 1.65
C PRO A 468 -11.25 -4.24 3.01
N TYR A 469 -11.94 -5.37 3.18
CA TYR A 469 -12.72 -5.79 4.33
C TYR A 469 -11.94 -6.53 5.42
N LYS A 470 -10.62 -6.71 5.28
CA LYS A 470 -9.84 -7.43 6.31
C LYS A 470 -8.63 -6.62 6.77
N PRO A 471 -8.77 -5.81 7.84
CA PRO A 471 -7.63 -5.30 8.58
C PRO A 471 -6.75 -6.46 9.07
N GLU A 472 -5.46 -6.41 8.73
CA GLU A 472 -4.47 -7.36 9.22
C GLU A 472 -4.43 -7.36 10.76
N GLY A 473 -4.52 -8.55 11.36
CA GLY A 473 -4.59 -8.74 12.81
C GLY A 473 -5.96 -9.18 13.32
N GLU A 474 -6.98 -9.19 12.46
CA GLU A 474 -8.18 -9.98 12.67
C GLU A 474 -7.87 -11.46 12.47
N GLN A 475 -7.90 -12.24 13.55
CA GLN A 475 -8.06 -13.69 13.42
C GLN A 475 -9.20 -13.93 12.45
N ARG A 476 -8.95 -14.81 11.48
CA ARG A 476 -9.94 -15.35 10.56
C ARG A 476 -11.21 -15.69 11.33
N ASN A 477 -12.20 -14.80 11.35
CA ASN A 477 -13.56 -15.27 11.22
C ASN A 477 -13.59 -15.76 9.79
N VAL A 478 -13.29 -17.05 9.66
CA VAL A 478 -13.43 -17.81 8.43
C VAL A 478 -14.92 -17.71 8.11
N TRP A 479 -15.34 -16.66 7.41
CA TRP A 479 -16.34 -16.85 6.38
C TRP A 479 -15.64 -17.80 5.42
N ILE A 480 -15.82 -19.09 5.67
CA ILE A 480 -15.57 -20.15 4.71
C ILE A 480 -16.43 -19.69 3.56
N SER A 481 -15.82 -19.19 2.48
CA SER A 481 -16.56 -18.97 1.25
C SER A 481 -17.25 -20.29 0.95
N PRO A 482 -18.58 -20.41 1.01
CA PRO A 482 -19.28 -21.68 0.80
C PRO A 482 -19.23 -22.11 -0.69
N TYR A 483 -18.45 -21.40 -1.51
CA TYR A 483 -18.45 -21.46 -2.96
C TYR A 483 -17.22 -22.23 -3.48
N PRO A 484 -17.36 -22.95 -4.60
CA PRO A 484 -16.30 -23.77 -5.15
C PRO A 484 -15.05 -22.96 -5.51
N ALA A 485 -13.93 -23.67 -5.57
CA ALA A 485 -12.64 -23.25 -6.10
C ALA A 485 -12.74 -22.17 -7.20
N THR A 486 -12.18 -20.99 -6.95
CA THR A 486 -11.95 -19.97 -7.98
C THR A 486 -11.04 -20.56 -9.06
N SER A 487 -11.54 -20.64 -10.30
CA SER A 487 -10.77 -21.21 -11.42
C SER A 487 -10.60 -20.20 -12.54
N PHE A 488 -9.36 -20.00 -13.00
CA PHE A 488 -9.05 -19.11 -14.12
C PHE A 488 -8.39 -19.91 -15.27
N PRO A 489 -8.88 -19.85 -16.52
CA PRO A 489 -8.35 -20.64 -17.63
C PRO A 489 -7.04 -20.04 -18.20
N LEU A 490 -5.98 -19.96 -17.39
CA LEU A 490 -4.69 -19.34 -17.77
C LEU A 490 -4.09 -19.92 -19.06
N ALA A 491 -4.27 -21.22 -19.31
CA ALA A 491 -3.77 -21.91 -20.50
C ALA A 491 -4.30 -21.30 -21.81
N VAL A 492 -5.50 -20.74 -21.82
CA VAL A 492 -6.09 -20.11 -23.03
C VAL A 492 -5.33 -18.85 -23.44
N LEU A 493 -4.58 -18.25 -22.52
CA LEU A 493 -3.70 -17.12 -22.81
C LEU A 493 -2.31 -17.55 -23.29
N ALA A 494 -1.91 -18.82 -23.22
CA ALA A 494 -0.60 -19.26 -23.69
C ALA A 494 -0.54 -19.37 -25.22
N ILE A 495 0.65 -19.20 -25.81
CA ILE A 495 0.88 -19.43 -27.24
C ILE A 495 1.40 -20.86 -27.42
N GLU A 496 0.65 -21.72 -28.11
CA GLU A 496 1.09 -23.07 -28.46
C GLU A 496 1.82 -23.10 -29.82
N ASP A 497 2.93 -23.84 -29.89
CA ASP A 497 3.87 -23.88 -31.04
C ASP A 497 3.57 -24.98 -32.09
N ALA A 498 2.47 -25.74 -31.99
CA ALA A 498 2.13 -26.85 -32.92
C ALA A 498 0.60 -26.89 -33.18
N GLN A 499 0.01 -27.02 -34.38
CA GLN A 499 0.45 -27.28 -35.75
C GLN A 499 -0.58 -26.74 -36.77
N ALA A 500 -0.15 -26.63 -38.03
CA ALA A 500 -0.89 -26.52 -39.29
C ALA A 500 -2.44 -26.69 -39.25
N ASN A 501 -3.12 -25.78 -39.96
CA ASN A 501 -4.57 -25.70 -40.24
C ASN A 501 -5.43 -24.99 -39.19
N GLY A 502 -5.47 -23.66 -39.31
CA GLY A 502 -6.44 -22.81 -38.62
C GLY A 502 -5.74 -21.80 -37.73
N ILE A 503 -6.10 -20.52 -37.89
CA ILE A 503 -5.73 -19.46 -36.96
C ILE A 503 -6.35 -19.85 -35.61
N SER A 504 -5.57 -20.39 -34.68
CA SER A 504 -6.01 -20.44 -33.28
C SER A 504 -6.07 -18.99 -32.82
N ASP A 505 -7.28 -18.50 -32.53
CA ASP A 505 -7.55 -17.15 -32.03
C ASP A 505 -6.88 -16.95 -30.67
N VAL A 506 -5.60 -16.62 -30.68
CA VAL A 506 -4.84 -16.28 -29.46
C VAL A 506 -5.47 -15.00 -28.88
N LEU A 507 -6.04 -15.13 -27.68
CA LEU A 507 -6.69 -14.02 -27.01
C LEU A 507 -5.68 -12.96 -26.58
N LEU A 508 -6.08 -11.69 -26.60
CA LEU A 508 -5.27 -10.55 -26.13
C LEU A 508 -3.87 -10.48 -26.77
N PRO A 509 -3.76 -10.32 -28.10
CA PRO A 509 -2.48 -10.25 -28.80
C PRO A 509 -1.58 -9.08 -28.37
N PHE A 510 -2.13 -8.04 -27.77
CA PHE A 510 -1.41 -6.83 -27.34
C PHE A 510 -1.10 -6.77 -25.83
N LEU A 511 -1.25 -7.88 -25.11
CA LEU A 511 -1.06 -7.93 -23.65
C LEU A 511 0.41 -7.70 -23.27
N GLU A 512 0.69 -6.60 -22.58
CA GLU A 512 2.03 -6.19 -22.12
C GLU A 512 2.21 -6.36 -20.59
N SER A 513 1.12 -6.36 -19.81
CA SER A 513 1.15 -6.48 -18.35
C SER A 513 0.09 -7.48 -17.85
N PHE A 514 0.50 -8.38 -16.96
CA PHE A 514 -0.39 -9.38 -16.34
C PHE A 514 -0.24 -9.37 -14.82
N GLU A 515 -1.35 -9.26 -14.10
CA GLU A 515 -1.38 -9.37 -12.64
C GLU A 515 -2.37 -10.45 -12.20
N ILE A 516 -1.97 -11.27 -11.23
CA ILE A 516 -2.81 -12.33 -10.66
C ILE A 516 -2.80 -12.31 -9.13
N TYR A 517 -3.98 -12.41 -8.53
CA TYR A 517 -4.21 -12.36 -7.09
C TYR A 517 -5.07 -13.55 -6.65
N GLU A 518 -4.47 -14.49 -5.91
CA GLU A 518 -5.13 -15.69 -5.38
C GLU A 518 -6.24 -15.38 -4.35
N PRO A 519 -7.16 -16.32 -4.09
CA PRO A 519 -7.07 -17.78 -4.31
C PRO A 519 -7.37 -18.25 -5.73
N PHE A 520 -6.60 -19.20 -6.27
CA PHE A 520 -6.90 -19.97 -7.49
C PHE A 520 -6.39 -21.41 -7.34
N ASP A 521 -7.28 -22.39 -7.28
CA ASP A 521 -6.87 -23.79 -7.05
C ASP A 521 -6.21 -24.43 -8.29
N ASN A 522 -6.33 -23.81 -9.47
CA ASN A 522 -5.89 -24.38 -10.75
C ASN A 522 -4.70 -23.66 -11.41
N VAL A 523 -4.09 -22.67 -10.74
CA VAL A 523 -2.95 -21.92 -11.29
C VAL A 523 -1.66 -22.25 -10.52
N SER A 524 -0.99 -23.32 -10.96
CA SER A 524 0.33 -23.71 -10.46
C SER A 524 1.45 -22.80 -10.97
N ASP A 525 2.58 -22.79 -10.28
CA ASP A 525 3.78 -22.04 -10.72
C ASP A 525 4.28 -22.54 -12.09
N SER A 526 4.18 -23.85 -12.34
CA SER A 526 4.53 -24.46 -13.63
C SER A 526 3.64 -23.97 -14.79
N ALA A 527 2.34 -23.76 -14.54
CA ALA A 527 1.40 -23.22 -15.52
C ALA A 527 1.69 -21.73 -15.79
N LEU A 528 2.03 -20.98 -14.74
CA LEU A 528 2.45 -19.59 -14.85
C LEU A 528 3.73 -19.44 -15.68
N ARG A 529 4.74 -20.28 -15.43
CA ARG A 529 5.98 -20.32 -16.23
C ARG A 529 5.71 -20.57 -17.71
N LYS A 530 4.88 -21.57 -18.04
CA LYS A 530 4.51 -21.90 -19.43
C LYS A 530 3.84 -20.72 -20.13
N PHE A 531 2.87 -20.09 -19.46
CA PHE A 531 2.21 -18.88 -19.97
C PHE A 531 3.21 -17.76 -20.24
N ILE A 532 4.05 -17.40 -19.25
CA ILE A 532 5.00 -16.28 -19.36
C ILE A 532 6.00 -16.54 -20.50
N CYS A 533 6.68 -17.69 -20.51
CA CYS A 533 7.68 -17.99 -21.55
C CYS A 533 7.04 -18.03 -22.96
N SER A 534 5.80 -18.51 -23.09
CA SER A 534 5.11 -18.50 -24.39
C SER A 534 4.85 -17.08 -24.93
N ARG A 535 4.66 -16.09 -24.04
CA ARG A 535 4.33 -14.70 -24.38
C ARG A 535 5.52 -13.75 -24.46
N VAL A 536 6.65 -14.13 -23.85
CA VAL A 536 7.90 -13.37 -23.89
C VAL A 536 8.81 -13.88 -25.01
N GLY A 537 8.72 -15.16 -25.38
CA GLY A 537 9.62 -15.81 -26.33
C GLY A 537 9.43 -15.41 -27.81
N PRO A 538 10.31 -15.90 -28.71
CA PRO A 538 10.30 -15.58 -30.14
C PRO A 538 9.04 -16.05 -30.89
N ALA A 539 8.17 -16.85 -30.25
CA ALA A 539 6.86 -17.20 -30.78
C ALA A 539 5.89 -16.00 -30.82
N ALA A 540 5.96 -15.08 -29.85
CA ALA A 540 5.16 -13.87 -29.81
C ALA A 540 5.57 -12.89 -30.93
N GLU A 541 6.87 -12.68 -31.11
CA GLU A 541 7.42 -11.81 -32.16
C GLU A 541 7.08 -12.32 -33.57
N ARG A 542 7.27 -13.63 -33.82
CA ARG A 542 6.92 -14.26 -35.12
C ARG A 542 5.45 -14.11 -35.49
N ARG A 543 4.54 -14.00 -34.51
CA ARG A 543 3.10 -13.81 -34.73
C ARG A 543 2.64 -12.35 -34.64
N GLY A 544 3.56 -11.40 -34.45
CA GLY A 544 3.24 -9.97 -34.37
C GLY A 544 2.54 -9.55 -33.07
N PHE A 545 2.70 -10.32 -31.99
CA PHE A 545 2.12 -10.01 -30.68
C PHE A 545 3.05 -9.15 -29.83
N SER A 546 2.48 -8.35 -28.94
CA SER A 546 3.26 -7.58 -27.97
C SER A 546 3.90 -8.54 -26.95
N PRO A 547 5.21 -8.43 -26.68
CA PRO A 547 5.83 -9.22 -25.63
C PRO A 547 5.36 -8.75 -24.25
N LEU A 548 5.23 -9.68 -23.32
CA LEU A 548 4.91 -9.40 -21.93
C LEU A 548 6.10 -8.70 -21.25
N LYS A 549 5.86 -7.54 -20.62
CA LYS A 549 6.89 -6.68 -19.99
C LYS A 549 6.79 -6.65 -18.48
N ARG A 550 5.62 -6.93 -17.91
CA ARG A 550 5.38 -6.92 -16.47
C ARG A 550 4.50 -8.09 -16.06
N VAL A 551 4.94 -8.82 -15.05
CA VAL A 551 4.15 -9.88 -14.41
C VAL A 551 4.20 -9.71 -12.89
N LYS A 552 3.01 -9.64 -12.29
CA LYS A 552 2.87 -9.57 -10.82
C LYS A 552 1.96 -10.67 -10.31
N GLY A 553 2.38 -11.34 -9.26
CA GLY A 553 1.62 -12.43 -8.64
C GLY A 553 1.61 -12.31 -7.13
N HIS A 554 0.44 -12.46 -6.52
CA HIS A 554 0.32 -12.64 -5.08
C HIS A 554 -0.47 -13.92 -4.79
N PHE A 555 0.17 -14.83 -4.08
CA PHE A 555 -0.31 -16.19 -3.83
C PHE A 555 -0.46 -16.43 -2.32
N GLU A 556 -1.63 -16.92 -1.90
CA GLU A 556 -1.94 -17.33 -0.52
C GLU A 556 -1.56 -18.79 -0.24
N ARG A 557 -0.65 -19.34 -1.08
CA ARG A 557 -0.03 -20.66 -0.95
C ARG A 557 1.49 -20.54 -0.83
N PRO A 558 2.19 -21.56 -0.30
CA PRO A 558 3.63 -21.64 -0.44
C PRO A 558 4.05 -21.73 -1.91
N MET A 559 5.26 -21.29 -2.21
CA MET A 559 5.89 -21.45 -3.52
C MET A 559 6.07 -22.95 -3.83
N GLU A 560 5.57 -23.41 -4.98
CA GLU A 560 5.66 -24.80 -5.45
C GLU A 560 6.95 -25.02 -6.24
N GLU A 561 7.26 -24.09 -7.15
CA GLU A 561 8.42 -24.12 -8.04
C GLU A 561 8.99 -22.70 -8.16
N ASP A 562 10.31 -22.53 -8.01
CA ASP A 562 10.96 -21.25 -8.31
C ASP A 562 11.15 -21.10 -9.81
N ILE A 563 10.28 -20.31 -10.43
CA ILE A 563 10.25 -20.09 -11.88
C ILE A 563 11.09 -18.89 -12.33
N SER A 564 11.73 -18.19 -11.40
CA SER A 564 12.34 -16.87 -11.64
C SER A 564 13.48 -16.93 -12.66
N GLU A 565 14.38 -17.90 -12.52
CA GLU A 565 15.55 -18.03 -13.40
C GLU A 565 15.18 -18.51 -14.80
N ASP A 566 14.23 -19.44 -14.90
CA ASP A 566 13.73 -19.92 -16.19
C ASP A 566 13.02 -18.81 -16.98
N VAL A 567 12.20 -18.00 -16.30
CA VAL A 567 11.52 -16.86 -16.91
C VAL A 567 12.50 -15.79 -17.37
N LYS A 568 13.53 -15.47 -16.55
CA LYS A 568 14.60 -14.54 -16.94
C LYS A 568 15.39 -15.04 -18.15
N ARG A 569 15.69 -16.34 -18.22
CA ARG A 569 16.35 -16.95 -19.39
C ARG A 569 15.50 -16.81 -20.64
N CYS A 570 14.21 -17.16 -20.58
CA CYS A 570 13.27 -16.97 -21.68
C CYS A 570 13.23 -15.50 -22.17
N ALA A 571 13.24 -14.55 -21.24
CA ALA A 571 13.21 -13.11 -21.54
C ALA A 571 14.50 -12.61 -22.19
N ALA A 572 15.66 -13.05 -21.68
CA ALA A 572 16.97 -12.69 -22.22
C ALA A 572 17.18 -13.23 -23.64
N GLU A 573 16.77 -14.48 -23.91
CA GLU A 573 16.83 -15.08 -25.25
C GLU A 573 15.98 -14.32 -26.30
N ALA A 574 14.89 -13.70 -25.87
CA ALA A 574 14.01 -12.90 -26.71
C ALA A 574 14.35 -11.39 -26.73
N GLY A 575 15.36 -10.95 -25.97
CA GLY A 575 15.74 -9.53 -25.88
C GLY A 575 14.70 -8.62 -25.20
N VAL A 576 13.84 -9.17 -24.33
CA VAL A 576 12.78 -8.43 -23.63
C VAL A 576 13.18 -8.15 -22.19
N GLU A 577 13.04 -6.90 -21.74
CA GLU A 577 13.17 -6.54 -20.32
C GLU A 577 11.85 -6.82 -19.59
N LEU A 578 11.83 -7.87 -18.75
CA LEU A 578 10.66 -8.32 -17.99
C LEU A 578 10.79 -7.97 -16.50
N ASP A 579 9.83 -7.23 -15.97
CA ASP A 579 9.64 -6.97 -14.53
C ASP A 579 8.77 -8.08 -13.91
N LEU A 580 9.37 -8.94 -13.08
CA LEU A 580 8.73 -10.08 -12.42
C LEU A 580 8.68 -9.87 -10.89
N ASP A 581 7.46 -9.75 -10.32
CA ASP A 581 7.21 -9.58 -8.88
C ASP A 581 6.21 -10.65 -8.38
N LEU A 582 6.71 -11.77 -7.83
CA LEU A 582 5.89 -12.86 -7.29
C LEU A 582 6.05 -12.92 -5.76
N LYS A 583 4.93 -12.93 -5.03
CA LYS A 583 4.88 -12.98 -3.57
C LYS A 583 4.03 -14.14 -3.08
N TYR A 584 4.56 -14.87 -2.11
CA TYR A 584 3.91 -16.04 -1.49
C TYR A 584 3.76 -15.83 0.01
N SER A 585 2.69 -16.36 0.60
CA SER A 585 2.40 -16.18 2.04
C SER A 585 3.38 -16.96 2.92
N ASN A 586 4.40 -16.29 3.46
CA ASN A 586 5.21 -16.74 4.61
C ASN A 586 5.50 -15.64 5.64
N GLU A 587 4.97 -14.42 5.47
CA GLU A 587 5.21 -13.30 6.39
C GLU A 587 4.07 -13.19 7.40
N ILE A 588 4.25 -13.81 8.57
CA ILE A 588 3.42 -13.54 9.75
C ILE A 588 3.75 -12.12 10.23
N LEU A 589 2.81 -11.20 10.04
CA LEU A 589 2.98 -9.79 10.39
C LEU A 589 2.84 -9.58 11.90
N GLU A 590 3.88 -9.02 12.51
CA GLU A 590 3.88 -8.64 13.94
C GLU A 590 2.80 -7.59 14.23
N THR A 591 1.95 -7.85 15.23
CA THR A 591 0.92 -6.90 15.68
C THR A 591 1.58 -5.64 16.26
N LYS A 592 1.42 -4.49 15.59
CA LYS A 592 1.95 -3.18 16.05
C LYS A 592 1.35 -2.75 17.40
N ASN A 593 2.12 -2.01 18.18
CA ASN A 593 1.69 -1.34 19.42
C ASN A 593 0.39 -0.52 19.18
N PRO A 594 -0.69 -0.75 19.96
CA PRO A 594 -1.99 -0.08 19.79
C PRO A 594 -1.94 1.43 20.01
N PHE A 595 -0.96 1.94 20.75
CA PHE A 595 -0.72 3.38 20.96
C PHE A 595 0.25 3.98 19.95
N SER A 596 0.68 3.23 18.94
CA SER A 596 1.49 3.78 17.87
C SER A 596 0.70 4.84 17.10
N VAL A 597 1.38 5.89 16.64
CA VAL A 597 0.80 6.82 15.65
C VAL A 597 0.63 6.14 14.28
N GLN A 598 1.29 5.00 14.08
CA GLN A 598 1.16 4.15 12.89
C GLN A 598 0.04 3.10 13.02
N TYR A 599 -0.72 3.10 14.12
CA TYR A 599 -1.81 2.16 14.31
C TYR A 599 -2.89 2.38 13.23
N GLY A 600 -3.39 1.29 12.64
CA GLY A 600 -4.33 1.33 11.50
C GLY A 600 -3.66 1.36 10.11
N LEU A 601 -2.32 1.41 10.01
CA LEU A 601 -1.59 1.23 8.74
C LEU A 601 -1.34 -0.26 8.44
N THR A 602 -1.81 -0.74 7.29
CA THR A 602 -1.53 -2.10 6.77
C THR A 602 -0.03 -2.28 6.45
N GLN A 603 0.49 -3.51 6.52
CA GLN A 603 1.90 -3.82 6.28
C GLN A 603 2.21 -4.16 4.81
N VAL A 604 1.26 -4.74 4.03
CA VAL A 604 1.48 -5.09 2.60
C VAL A 604 1.92 -3.88 1.77
N THR A 605 1.51 -2.68 2.17
CA THR A 605 2.06 -1.45 1.63
C THR A 605 2.43 -0.53 2.80
N ARG A 606 3.73 -0.39 3.08
CA ARG A 606 4.27 0.77 3.83
C ARG A 606 4.01 2.11 3.11
N ARG A 607 2.95 2.21 2.29
CA ARG A 607 2.74 3.21 1.27
C ARG A 607 1.30 3.74 1.20
N THR A 608 0.24 3.26 1.85
CA THR A 608 -1.09 3.93 1.73
C THR A 608 -2.12 3.47 2.78
N TRP A 609 -3.11 4.31 3.12
CA TRP A 609 -4.27 3.91 3.95
C TRP A 609 -5.25 3.03 3.16
N ILE A 610 -6.19 2.36 3.85
CA ILE A 610 -7.12 1.34 3.32
C ILE A 610 -7.85 1.80 2.02
N TYR A 611 -7.98 3.10 1.78
CA TYR A 611 -8.57 3.65 0.56
C TYR A 611 -7.72 3.60 -0.72
N SER A 612 -6.41 3.41 -0.65
CA SER A 612 -5.67 3.17 -1.91
C SER A 612 -6.01 1.84 -2.53
N ILE A 613 -6.42 0.85 -1.73
CA ILE A 613 -6.94 -0.44 -2.20
C ILE A 613 -8.31 -0.23 -2.86
N LEU A 614 -9.00 0.86 -2.51
CA LEU A 614 -10.28 1.25 -3.10
C LEU A 614 -10.13 2.06 -4.40
N GLU A 615 -9.00 2.76 -4.58
CA GLU A 615 -8.62 3.47 -5.83
C GLU A 615 -7.77 2.63 -6.81
N SER A 616 -7.02 1.64 -6.33
CA SER A 616 -6.08 0.85 -7.13
C SER A 616 -6.71 -0.38 -7.73
#